data_AF-A0A2N2NVM1-F1
#
_entry.id   AF-A0A2N2NVM1-F1
#
_cell.length_a   1.000
_cell.length_b   1.000
_cell.length_c   1.000
_cell.angle_alpha   90.00
_cell.angle_beta   90.00
_cell.angle_gamma   90.00
#
_symmetry.space_group_name_H-M   'P 1'
#
loop_
_entity.id
_entity.type
_entity.pdbx_description
1 polymer ?
#
loop_
_entity_poly.entity_id
_entity_poly.type
_entity_poly.pdbx_seq_one_letter_code
_entity_poly.pdbx_strand_id
1 'polypeptide(L)'
;MKRTIFYLLAFGSIILSSFTTSTAVVYAQEETQNLNISTNYPGFVTELGESVNLSIKLSVNSNPETINLLIGSMPSGWTATFRGGGKIINSVFVEPGSPASIDLRLDPPQDQKSGIHSFTVIAQGKNQKVELPITITIQEKVPANLVLESDLPIIKGTPTTVFRYNATLKNEGDQEITVNLTADVPKGFIVKYKLSGQEVTSFPIDANQSKTINIELNPLIEIPAGSYPFIIFASGGDLQAQLDLVAEVTGQHELSITGLDGRLSAKANAGRTTSIQLLLKNAGTASAQGVELSANLPSGWTITFDPETIAEIQPGEQMEITATLNPSEKAIAGDYMITVNARPVDGLTKSSEFRITVTTSTLWGIAGIGLIAVAVIVVAMAVGRFGRR
;
A
#
# COMPACT_ATOMS: atom_id res chain seq x y z
N MET A 1 47.91 127.72 -24.57
CA MET A 1 48.98 128.01 -23.58
C MET A 1 49.62 126.68 -23.20
N LYS A 2 50.89 126.45 -23.59
CA LYS A 2 51.83 125.40 -23.11
C LYS A 2 51.41 123.91 -23.28
N ARG A 3 52.23 122.96 -23.75
CA ARG A 3 53.59 122.89 -24.30
C ARG A 3 53.88 121.40 -24.58
N THR A 4 54.57 121.07 -25.70
CA THR A 4 55.59 119.98 -25.87
C THR A 4 55.18 118.50 -25.67
N ILE A 5 55.70 117.43 -26.30
CA ILE A 5 56.86 117.06 -27.17
C ILE A 5 56.55 115.60 -27.65
N PHE A 6 56.53 115.25 -28.94
CA PHE A 6 57.59 114.67 -29.79
C PHE A 6 57.82 113.13 -29.73
N TYR A 7 57.99 112.54 -30.93
CA TYR A 7 58.41 111.18 -31.37
C TYR A 7 57.31 110.07 -31.38
N LEU A 8 56.91 109.42 -32.48
CA LEU A 8 57.50 108.83 -33.71
C LEU A 8 57.72 107.30 -33.57
N LEU A 9 57.32 106.56 -34.63
CA LEU A 9 57.31 105.10 -34.89
C LEU A 9 56.10 104.31 -34.32
N ALA A 10 55.54 103.28 -34.96
CA ALA A 10 55.51 102.77 -36.34
C ALA A 10 54.53 101.57 -36.36
N PHE A 11 53.83 101.40 -37.50
CA PHE A 11 53.34 100.15 -38.10
C PHE A 11 52.62 99.07 -37.27
N GLY A 12 51.40 98.72 -37.72
CA GLY A 12 50.74 97.47 -37.37
C GLY A 12 49.29 97.37 -37.85
N SER A 13 49.05 97.39 -39.17
CA SER A 13 47.76 96.94 -39.73
C SER A 13 47.67 95.43 -39.63
N ILE A 14 46.78 94.92 -38.78
CA ILE A 14 46.33 93.53 -38.81
C ILE A 14 44.87 93.53 -39.26
N ILE A 15 44.66 92.87 -40.40
CA ILE A 15 43.38 92.64 -41.06
C ILE A 15 42.56 91.68 -40.18
N LEU A 16 41.35 92.10 -39.83
CA LEU A 16 40.39 91.32 -39.05
C LEU A 16 39.72 90.28 -39.97
N SER A 17 40.30 89.09 -40.07
CA SER A 17 39.71 87.94 -40.77
C SER A 17 38.73 87.21 -39.85
N SER A 18 37.43 87.41 -40.07
CA SER A 18 36.35 86.66 -39.45
C SER A 18 36.40 85.20 -39.88
N PHE A 19 36.94 84.32 -39.03
CA PHE A 19 36.79 82.88 -39.17
C PHE A 19 35.37 82.48 -38.73
N THR A 20 34.48 82.25 -39.70
CA THR A 20 33.25 81.49 -39.46
C THR A 20 33.62 80.02 -39.41
N THR A 21 33.76 79.45 -38.21
CA THR A 21 33.78 78.00 -38.03
C THR A 21 32.40 77.45 -38.39
N SER A 22 32.26 76.85 -39.57
CA SER A 22 31.10 76.02 -39.87
C SER A 22 31.15 74.79 -38.98
N THR A 23 30.30 74.73 -37.96
CA THR A 23 29.96 73.46 -37.33
C THR A 23 29.21 72.65 -38.36
N ALA A 24 29.88 71.69 -39.00
CA ALA A 24 29.19 70.63 -39.72
C ALA A 24 28.33 69.89 -38.69
N VAL A 25 27.02 70.13 -38.73
CA VAL A 25 26.05 69.29 -38.03
C VAL A 25 26.12 67.94 -38.72
N VAL A 26 26.87 67.01 -38.13
CA VAL A 26 26.77 65.59 -38.47
C VAL A 26 25.40 65.16 -37.97
N TYR A 27 24.42 65.13 -38.87
CA TYR A 27 23.19 64.38 -38.61
C TYR A 27 23.61 62.92 -38.46
N ALA A 28 23.55 62.41 -37.24
CA ALA A 28 23.47 60.97 -37.04
C ALA A 28 22.23 60.52 -37.81
N GLN A 29 22.45 59.84 -38.93
CA GLN A 29 21.39 59.21 -39.68
C GLN A 29 20.82 58.15 -38.75
N GLU A 30 19.63 58.40 -38.18
CA GLU A 30 18.87 57.32 -37.54
C GLU A 30 18.67 56.26 -38.62
N GLU A 31 19.41 55.14 -38.51
CA GLU A 31 19.11 53.96 -39.30
C GLU A 31 17.68 53.56 -38.93
N THR A 32 16.73 53.95 -39.79
CA THR A 32 15.36 53.49 -39.67
C THR A 32 15.37 51.98 -39.84
N GLN A 33 15.28 51.27 -38.72
CA GLN A 33 15.21 49.81 -38.71
C GLN A 33 13.96 49.41 -39.53
N ASN A 34 14.19 48.89 -40.74
CA ASN A 34 13.15 48.45 -41.66
C ASN A 34 12.68 47.04 -41.29
N LEU A 35 13.53 46.23 -40.67
CA LEU A 35 13.31 44.81 -40.41
C LEU A 35 13.07 44.52 -38.92
N ASN A 36 12.06 43.71 -38.62
CA ASN A 36 11.81 43.17 -37.28
C ASN A 36 11.65 41.65 -37.32
N ILE A 37 12.15 41.00 -36.27
CA ILE A 37 12.01 39.57 -36.02
C ILE A 37 11.49 39.38 -34.58
N SER A 38 10.53 38.49 -34.39
CA SER A 38 9.97 38.19 -33.07
C SER A 38 9.44 36.76 -32.97
N THR A 39 9.26 36.29 -31.74
CA THR A 39 8.55 35.06 -31.42
C THR A 39 7.75 35.26 -30.14
N ASN A 40 6.69 34.48 -29.95
CA ASN A 40 5.92 34.52 -28.72
C ASN A 40 6.67 33.85 -27.55
N TYR A 41 7.62 32.95 -27.85
CA TYR A 41 8.30 32.12 -26.84
C TYR A 41 9.84 32.15 -27.05
N PRO A 42 10.52 33.25 -26.68
CA PRO A 42 11.98 33.36 -26.81
C PRO A 42 12.74 32.49 -25.80
N GLY A 43 12.05 31.88 -24.83
CA GLY A 43 12.63 30.81 -24.03
C GLY A 43 11.58 29.83 -23.50
N PHE A 44 11.96 28.56 -23.40
CA PHE A 44 11.08 27.47 -22.96
C PHE A 44 11.89 26.24 -22.51
N VAL A 45 11.18 25.26 -21.95
CA VAL A 45 11.72 23.99 -21.44
C VAL A 45 11.24 22.85 -22.34
N THR A 46 12.10 21.86 -22.58
CA THR A 46 11.78 20.63 -23.33
C THR A 46 12.50 19.43 -22.73
N GLU A 47 11.99 18.23 -23.00
CA GLU A 47 12.60 16.98 -22.55
C GLU A 47 13.77 16.55 -23.44
N LEU A 48 14.64 15.72 -22.88
CA LEU A 48 15.71 15.04 -23.62
C LEU A 48 15.18 14.23 -24.80
N GLY A 49 15.70 14.52 -26.00
CA GLY A 49 15.41 13.78 -27.23
C GLY A 49 14.26 14.34 -28.08
N GLU A 50 13.59 15.40 -27.65
CA GLU A 50 12.54 16.04 -28.45
C GLU A 50 13.08 17.04 -29.48
N SER A 51 12.53 16.99 -30.69
CA SER A 51 12.70 18.04 -31.68
C SER A 51 11.83 19.25 -31.34
N VAL A 52 12.44 20.42 -31.36
CA VAL A 52 11.79 21.68 -31.03
C VAL A 52 11.31 22.37 -32.30
N ASN A 53 10.08 22.91 -32.29
CA ASN A 53 9.58 23.77 -33.37
C ASN A 53 9.13 25.12 -32.80
N LEU A 54 9.67 26.20 -33.34
CA LEU A 54 9.38 27.56 -32.91
C LEU A 54 8.83 28.40 -34.06
N SER A 55 7.69 29.05 -33.85
CA SER A 55 7.14 30.01 -34.80
C SER A 55 7.86 31.36 -34.67
N ILE A 56 8.39 31.87 -35.79
CA ILE A 56 9.08 33.14 -35.90
C ILE A 56 8.30 34.05 -36.84
N LYS A 57 8.06 35.28 -36.41
CA LYS A 57 7.40 36.33 -37.18
C LYS A 57 8.42 37.35 -37.66
N LEU A 58 8.32 37.67 -38.94
CA LEU A 58 9.15 38.67 -39.62
C LEU A 58 8.24 39.76 -40.18
N SER A 59 8.59 41.02 -39.94
CA SER A 59 7.87 42.16 -40.50
C SER A 59 8.84 43.20 -41.02
N VAL A 60 8.39 43.96 -42.01
CA VAL A 60 9.09 45.13 -42.53
C VAL A 60 8.24 46.39 -42.40
N ASN A 61 8.88 47.54 -42.20
CA ASN A 61 8.18 48.80 -41.92
C ASN A 61 7.82 49.59 -43.18
N SER A 62 8.74 49.71 -44.15
CA SER A 62 8.58 50.65 -45.26
C SER A 62 8.72 50.02 -46.64
N ASN A 63 9.76 49.20 -46.85
CA ASN A 63 10.04 48.62 -48.17
C ASN A 63 9.94 47.09 -48.13
N PRO A 64 9.28 46.46 -49.12
CA PRO A 64 9.32 45.01 -49.29
C PRO A 64 10.75 44.52 -49.47
N GLU A 65 11.05 43.37 -48.87
CA GLU A 65 12.43 42.89 -48.80
C GLU A 65 12.49 41.37 -48.73
N THR A 66 13.52 40.78 -49.36
CA THR A 66 13.88 39.37 -49.16
C THR A 66 14.84 39.30 -47.98
N ILE A 67 14.44 38.58 -46.94
CA ILE A 67 15.20 38.41 -45.70
C ILE A 67 15.84 37.03 -45.74
N ASN A 68 17.17 36.99 -45.66
CA ASN A 68 17.91 35.75 -45.49
C ASN A 68 17.87 35.33 -44.01
N LEU A 69 17.67 34.03 -43.79
CA LEU A 69 17.54 33.42 -42.46
C LEU A 69 18.82 32.67 -42.15
N LEU A 70 19.47 33.05 -41.06
CA LEU A 70 20.73 32.47 -40.62
C LEU A 70 20.63 32.07 -39.16
N ILE A 71 21.46 31.11 -38.77
CA ILE A 71 21.71 30.80 -37.37
C ILE A 71 23.10 31.37 -37.04
N GLY A 72 23.14 32.23 -36.03
CA GLY A 72 24.36 32.83 -35.50
C GLY A 72 25.03 31.88 -34.52
N SER A 73 24.87 32.17 -33.22
CA SER A 73 25.35 31.27 -32.16
C SER A 73 24.46 30.03 -32.08
N MET A 74 25.08 28.85 -32.11
CA MET A 74 24.42 27.56 -31.94
C MET A 74 25.32 26.61 -31.16
N PRO A 75 24.79 25.86 -30.17
CA PRO A 75 25.57 24.82 -29.48
C PRO A 75 26.04 23.74 -30.46
N SER A 76 27.19 23.13 -30.17
CA SER A 76 27.77 22.08 -31.01
C SER A 76 26.83 20.88 -31.14
N GLY A 77 26.73 20.32 -32.35
CA GLY A 77 25.96 19.09 -32.63
C GLY A 77 24.48 19.31 -32.92
N TRP A 78 23.95 20.51 -32.70
CA TRP A 78 22.58 20.85 -33.05
C TRP A 78 22.42 21.06 -34.56
N THR A 79 21.23 20.73 -35.07
CA THR A 79 20.83 21.08 -36.44
C THR A 79 19.60 21.97 -36.42
N ALA A 80 19.61 22.99 -37.27
CA ALA A 80 18.54 23.98 -37.38
C ALA A 80 18.02 24.03 -38.82
N THR A 81 16.70 23.98 -38.98
CA THR A 81 16.05 24.11 -40.30
C THR A 81 14.90 25.10 -40.24
N PHE A 82 14.90 26.07 -41.17
CA PHE A 82 13.76 26.96 -41.35
C PHE A 82 12.77 26.35 -42.32
N ARG A 83 11.48 26.43 -42.01
CA ARG A 83 10.38 25.90 -42.83
C ARG A 83 9.33 26.97 -43.07
N GLY A 84 8.77 26.97 -44.28
CA GLY A 84 7.69 27.84 -44.68
C GLY A 84 7.01 27.32 -45.95
N GLY A 85 5.67 27.41 -46.02
CA GLY A 85 4.91 26.91 -47.17
C GLY A 85 5.12 25.42 -47.45
N GLY A 86 5.36 24.61 -46.41
CA GLY A 86 5.61 23.15 -46.52
C GLY A 86 7.00 22.76 -47.04
N LYS A 87 7.94 23.71 -47.18
CA LYS A 87 9.31 23.47 -47.69
C LYS A 87 10.35 23.93 -46.68
N ILE A 88 11.57 23.38 -46.79
CA ILE A 88 12.76 23.95 -46.14
C ILE A 88 13.16 25.20 -46.92
N ILE A 89 13.39 26.30 -46.21
CA ILE A 89 13.69 27.61 -46.78
C ILE A 89 14.98 28.18 -46.17
N ASN A 90 15.61 29.11 -46.86
CA ASN A 90 16.75 29.90 -46.37
C ASN A 90 16.48 31.42 -46.44
N SER A 91 15.36 31.83 -47.03
CA SER A 91 14.94 33.21 -47.16
C SER A 91 13.43 33.33 -47.24
N VAL A 92 12.88 34.49 -46.89
CA VAL A 92 11.46 34.81 -47.02
C VAL A 92 11.29 36.23 -47.55
N PHE A 93 10.33 36.43 -48.45
CA PHE A 93 9.94 37.75 -48.92
C PHE A 93 8.82 38.30 -48.03
N VAL A 94 8.97 39.54 -47.57
CA VAL A 94 8.03 40.18 -46.63
C VAL A 94 7.62 41.55 -47.15
N GLU A 95 6.33 41.83 -47.11
CA GLU A 95 5.74 43.10 -47.53
C GLU A 95 5.35 43.95 -46.30
N PRO A 96 5.43 45.29 -46.40
CA PRO A 96 4.93 46.17 -45.35
C PRO A 96 3.44 45.91 -45.07
N GLY A 97 3.08 45.78 -43.79
CA GLY A 97 1.71 45.47 -43.37
C GLY A 97 1.28 44.01 -43.51
N SER A 98 2.13 43.12 -44.04
CA SER A 98 1.87 41.67 -44.16
C SER A 98 3.04 40.86 -43.56
N PRO A 99 3.08 40.69 -42.23
CA PRO A 99 4.14 39.92 -41.57
C PRO A 99 4.15 38.46 -42.05
N ALA A 100 5.34 37.93 -42.31
CA ALA A 100 5.52 36.52 -42.63
C ALA A 100 5.73 35.70 -41.35
N SER A 101 5.19 34.48 -41.34
CA SER A 101 5.42 33.51 -40.28
C SER A 101 6.17 32.31 -40.85
N ILE A 102 7.23 31.90 -40.17
CA ILE A 102 8.05 30.73 -40.51
C ILE A 102 8.22 29.85 -39.27
N ASP A 103 8.57 28.59 -39.46
CA ASP A 103 8.90 27.68 -38.37
C ASP A 103 10.40 27.38 -38.35
N LEU A 104 11.02 27.57 -37.20
CA LEU A 104 12.38 27.11 -36.93
C LEU A 104 12.30 25.76 -36.21
N ARG A 105 12.79 24.71 -36.86
CA ARG A 105 12.99 23.41 -36.22
C ARG A 105 14.43 23.30 -35.72
N LEU A 106 14.60 22.96 -34.45
CA LEU A 106 15.88 22.68 -33.80
C LEU A 106 15.89 21.22 -33.35
N ASP A 107 16.85 20.46 -33.83
CA ASP A 107 17.02 19.05 -33.48
C ASP A 107 18.30 18.91 -32.62
N PRO A 108 18.18 18.40 -31.36
CA PRO A 108 19.32 18.16 -30.48
C PRO A 108 20.16 16.95 -30.95
N PRO A 109 21.46 16.89 -30.61
CA PRO A 109 22.28 15.71 -30.85
C PRO A 109 21.83 14.51 -29.99
N GLN A 110 22.16 13.28 -30.40
CA GLN A 110 21.69 12.07 -29.70
C GLN A 110 22.28 11.89 -28.29
N ASP A 111 23.45 12.46 -28.02
CA ASP A 111 24.17 12.41 -26.75
C ASP A 111 23.98 13.68 -25.90
N GLN A 112 22.95 14.46 -26.22
CA GLN A 112 22.59 15.68 -25.50
C GLN A 112 22.37 15.38 -24.01
N LYS A 113 22.81 16.30 -23.15
CA LYS A 113 22.56 16.27 -21.70
C LYS A 113 21.58 17.37 -21.29
N SER A 114 21.03 17.28 -20.09
CA SER A 114 20.29 18.38 -19.49
C SER A 114 21.15 19.64 -19.37
N GLY A 115 20.54 20.81 -19.51
CA GLY A 115 21.25 22.08 -19.51
C GLY A 115 20.53 23.21 -20.23
N ILE A 116 21.12 24.41 -20.15
CA ILE A 116 20.63 25.61 -20.81
C ILE A 116 21.41 25.80 -22.11
N HIS A 117 20.69 26.01 -23.21
CA HIS A 117 21.23 26.20 -24.55
C HIS A 117 20.72 27.50 -25.16
N SER A 118 21.64 28.31 -25.68
CA SER A 118 21.31 29.58 -26.31
C SER A 118 21.54 29.51 -27.81
N PHE A 119 20.56 30.00 -28.56
CA PHE A 119 20.57 30.09 -30.01
C PHE A 119 20.37 31.55 -30.41
N THR A 120 20.94 31.96 -31.53
CA THR A 120 20.68 33.29 -32.10
C THR A 120 20.17 33.12 -33.51
N VAL A 121 18.93 33.49 -33.76
CA VAL A 121 18.38 33.56 -35.11
C VAL A 121 18.71 34.92 -35.68
N ILE A 122 19.22 34.94 -36.90
CA ILE A 122 19.60 36.16 -37.60
C ILE A 122 18.66 36.32 -38.80
N ALA A 123 17.99 37.46 -38.85
CA ALA A 123 17.30 37.95 -40.03
C ALA A 123 18.19 38.98 -40.73
N GLN A 124 18.65 38.68 -41.94
CA GLN A 124 19.53 39.55 -42.72
C GLN A 124 18.79 40.10 -43.94
N GLY A 125 18.50 41.39 -43.90
CA GLY A 125 18.08 42.18 -45.06
C GLY A 125 19.28 42.70 -45.86
N LYS A 126 19.01 43.59 -46.82
CA LYS A 126 19.95 44.22 -47.74
C LYS A 126 21.01 45.05 -47.01
N ASN A 127 20.58 45.86 -46.03
CA ASN A 127 21.46 46.76 -45.27
C ASN A 127 21.34 46.59 -43.75
N GLN A 128 20.55 45.64 -43.28
CA GLN A 128 20.23 45.49 -41.85
C GLN A 128 20.34 44.03 -41.44
N LYS A 129 20.78 43.83 -40.19
CA LYS A 129 20.85 42.54 -39.54
C LYS A 129 20.19 42.65 -38.18
N VAL A 130 19.21 41.80 -37.91
CA VAL A 130 18.49 41.76 -36.62
C VAL A 130 18.64 40.37 -36.03
N GLU A 131 18.90 40.32 -34.72
CA GLU A 131 19.16 39.09 -33.99
C GLU A 131 18.02 38.81 -33.00
N LEU A 132 17.56 37.56 -32.95
CA LEU A 132 16.60 37.04 -32.00
C LEU A 132 17.27 35.97 -31.14
N PRO A 133 17.61 36.27 -29.87
CA PRO A 133 18.11 35.26 -28.95
C PRO A 133 16.98 34.33 -28.52
N ILE A 134 17.25 33.02 -28.50
CA ILE A 134 16.36 31.96 -28.03
C ILE A 134 17.09 31.15 -26.96
N THR A 135 16.42 30.85 -25.85
CA THR A 135 16.96 30.02 -24.78
C THR A 135 16.13 28.76 -24.58
N ILE A 136 16.74 27.59 -24.73
CA ILE A 136 16.10 26.29 -24.50
C ILE A 136 16.72 25.68 -23.27
N THR A 137 15.89 25.29 -22.30
CA THR A 137 16.34 24.49 -21.17
C THR A 137 15.93 23.04 -21.41
N ILE A 138 16.91 22.16 -21.60
CA ILE A 138 16.69 20.73 -21.69
C ILE A 138 16.72 20.15 -20.29
N GLN A 139 15.67 19.42 -19.93
CA GLN A 139 15.61 18.67 -18.68
C GLN A 139 15.64 17.17 -18.96
N GLU A 140 16.12 16.41 -17.98
CA GLU A 140 15.93 14.97 -17.99
C GLU A 140 14.44 14.68 -17.92
N LYS A 141 14.00 13.71 -18.73
CA LYS A 141 12.69 13.14 -18.59
C LYS A 141 12.64 12.49 -17.21
N VAL A 142 11.73 12.92 -16.35
CA VAL A 142 11.47 12.22 -15.10
C VAL A 142 10.92 10.85 -15.51
N PRO A 143 11.66 9.74 -15.29
CA PRO A 143 11.14 8.44 -15.64
C PRO A 143 9.85 8.26 -14.84
N ALA A 144 8.77 7.90 -15.52
CA ALA A 144 7.51 7.62 -14.84
C ALA A 144 7.77 6.53 -13.80
N ASN A 145 7.41 6.80 -12.55
CA ASN A 145 7.69 5.90 -11.44
C ASN A 145 6.45 5.76 -10.58
N LEU A 146 6.16 4.53 -10.18
CA LEU A 146 5.11 4.20 -9.23
C LEU A 146 5.77 3.72 -7.94
N VAL A 147 5.35 4.30 -6.82
CA VAL A 147 5.83 3.90 -5.49
C VAL A 147 4.64 3.43 -4.67
N LEU A 148 4.72 2.22 -4.12
CA LEU A 148 3.69 1.63 -3.27
C LEU A 148 4.29 1.26 -1.92
N GLU A 149 3.84 1.89 -0.85
CA GLU A 149 4.43 1.77 0.49
C GLU A 149 3.36 1.61 1.56
N SER A 150 3.73 1.01 2.70
CA SER A 150 2.88 0.90 3.88
C SER A 150 3.70 1.05 5.16
N ASP A 151 3.17 1.80 6.13
CA ASP A 151 3.79 1.97 7.44
C ASP A 151 3.69 0.71 8.32
N LEU A 152 2.69 -0.14 8.05
CA LEU A 152 2.39 -1.35 8.84
C LEU A 152 2.35 -2.57 7.91
N PRO A 153 3.51 -3.07 7.45
CA PRO A 153 3.56 -4.20 6.53
C PRO A 153 3.20 -5.54 7.19
N ILE A 154 3.15 -5.60 8.53
CA ILE A 154 2.84 -6.81 9.30
C ILE A 154 1.64 -6.54 10.21
N ILE A 155 0.58 -7.34 10.06
CA ILE A 155 -0.61 -7.26 10.91
C ILE A 155 -0.86 -8.62 11.57
N LYS A 156 -1.07 -8.60 12.89
CA LYS A 156 -1.41 -9.77 13.69
C LYS A 156 -2.92 -9.90 13.87
N GLY A 157 -3.43 -11.14 13.87
CA GLY A 157 -4.85 -11.43 14.00
C GLY A 157 -5.14 -12.88 14.34
N THR A 158 -6.40 -13.17 14.65
CA THR A 158 -6.91 -14.54 14.87
C THR A 158 -7.17 -15.24 13.53
N PRO A 159 -7.41 -16.58 13.51
CA PRO A 159 -7.73 -17.33 12.30
C PRO A 159 -8.92 -16.79 11.48
N THR A 160 -9.81 -16.03 12.12
CA THR A 160 -11.02 -15.46 11.53
C THR A 160 -10.92 -13.95 11.28
N THR A 161 -9.77 -13.34 11.61
CA THR A 161 -9.55 -11.91 11.44
C THR A 161 -9.44 -11.55 9.96
N VAL A 162 -10.12 -10.48 9.56
CA VAL A 162 -9.84 -9.80 8.30
C VAL A 162 -8.65 -8.88 8.52
N PHE A 163 -7.52 -9.16 7.87
CA PHE A 163 -6.30 -8.38 8.01
C PHE A 163 -6.38 -7.14 7.13
N ARG A 164 -6.20 -5.96 7.72
CA ARG A 164 -6.41 -4.66 7.06
C ARG A 164 -5.11 -3.89 7.01
N TYR A 165 -4.69 -3.49 5.82
CA TYR A 165 -3.48 -2.71 5.57
C TYR A 165 -3.86 -1.40 4.91
N ASN A 166 -3.12 -0.35 5.24
CA ASN A 166 -3.18 0.92 4.53
C ASN A 166 -1.90 1.07 3.73
N ALA A 167 -2.02 1.22 2.42
CA ALA A 167 -0.90 1.47 1.53
C ALA A 167 -1.09 2.81 0.81
N THR A 168 0.00 3.53 0.59
CA THR A 168 0.03 4.75 -0.21
C THR A 168 0.66 4.42 -1.55
N LEU A 169 -0.10 4.63 -2.62
CA LEU A 169 0.39 4.56 -3.98
C LEU A 169 0.63 5.97 -4.50
N LYS A 170 1.85 6.26 -4.96
CA LYS A 170 2.25 7.54 -5.52
C LYS A 170 2.65 7.39 -6.98
N ASN A 171 2.16 8.30 -7.81
CA ASN A 171 2.65 8.49 -9.17
C ASN A 171 3.65 9.64 -9.17
N GLU A 172 4.93 9.33 -9.35
CA GLU A 172 6.01 10.32 -9.45
C GLU A 172 6.26 10.76 -10.90
N GLY A 173 5.48 10.25 -11.85
CA GLY A 173 5.46 10.72 -13.22
C GLY A 173 4.75 12.07 -13.37
N ASP A 174 4.91 12.63 -14.56
CA ASP A 174 4.36 13.92 -15.00
C ASP A 174 3.02 13.78 -15.76
N GLN A 175 2.53 12.55 -15.93
CA GLN A 175 1.28 12.23 -16.64
C GLN A 175 0.33 11.42 -15.76
N GLU A 176 -0.98 11.52 -16.02
CA GLU A 176 -2.00 10.65 -15.41
C GLU A 176 -1.80 9.21 -15.90
N ILE A 177 -1.96 8.25 -14.97
CA ILE A 177 -1.89 6.82 -15.26
C ILE A 177 -3.06 6.07 -14.66
N THR A 178 -3.63 5.14 -15.41
CA THR A 178 -4.57 4.15 -14.88
C THR A 178 -3.81 2.98 -14.30
N VAL A 179 -3.97 2.76 -13.00
CA VAL A 179 -3.30 1.68 -12.27
C VAL A 179 -4.26 0.52 -12.07
N ASN A 180 -3.76 -0.69 -12.28
CA ASN A 180 -4.41 -1.95 -11.94
C ASN A 180 -3.73 -2.56 -10.71
N LEU A 181 -4.54 -3.10 -9.79
CA LEU A 181 -4.07 -3.78 -8.59
C LEU A 181 -4.23 -5.30 -8.74
N THR A 182 -3.15 -6.02 -8.48
CA THR A 182 -3.13 -7.49 -8.43
C THR A 182 -2.34 -7.95 -7.22
N ALA A 183 -2.43 -9.22 -6.88
CA ALA A 183 -1.67 -9.78 -5.77
C ALA A 183 -1.29 -11.24 -6.01
N ASP A 184 -0.17 -11.63 -5.41
CA ASP A 184 0.18 -13.01 -5.14
C ASP A 184 -0.17 -13.34 -3.70
N VAL A 185 -1.18 -14.19 -3.50
CA VAL A 185 -1.85 -14.41 -2.22
C VAL A 185 -1.73 -15.89 -1.82
N PRO A 186 -1.40 -16.20 -0.55
CA PRO A 186 -1.34 -17.58 -0.08
C PRO A 186 -2.71 -18.27 -0.13
N LYS A 187 -2.68 -19.59 -0.25
CA LYS A 187 -3.89 -20.42 -0.30
C LYS A 187 -4.76 -20.19 0.95
N GLY A 188 -6.08 -20.17 0.75
CA GLY A 188 -7.06 -19.96 1.82
C GLY A 188 -7.41 -18.50 2.08
N PHE A 189 -6.77 -17.55 1.39
CA PHE A 189 -7.10 -16.13 1.48
C PHE A 189 -7.65 -15.58 0.16
N ILE A 190 -8.40 -14.49 0.26
CA ILE A 190 -8.76 -13.61 -0.86
C ILE A 190 -8.43 -12.17 -0.48
N VAL A 191 -7.88 -11.40 -1.42
CA VAL A 191 -7.59 -9.99 -1.22
C VAL A 191 -8.70 -9.12 -1.83
N LYS A 192 -8.99 -8.00 -1.19
CA LYS A 192 -9.85 -6.94 -1.70
C LYS A 192 -9.16 -5.59 -1.53
N TYR A 193 -9.36 -4.70 -2.49
CA TYR A 193 -8.84 -3.33 -2.42
C TYR A 193 -10.01 -2.37 -2.29
N LYS A 194 -9.89 -1.39 -1.40
CA LYS A 194 -10.86 -0.33 -1.24
C LYS A 194 -10.21 1.04 -1.38
N LEU A 195 -10.82 1.87 -2.22
CA LEU A 195 -10.49 3.27 -2.37
C LEU A 195 -11.73 4.09 -1.96
N SER A 196 -11.58 5.00 -1.01
CA SER A 196 -12.71 5.81 -0.49
C SER A 196 -13.93 4.97 -0.06
N GLY A 197 -13.67 3.77 0.47
CA GLY A 197 -14.71 2.83 0.93
C GLY A 197 -15.34 1.93 -0.15
N GLN A 198 -15.03 2.13 -1.43
CA GLN A 198 -15.53 1.31 -2.53
C GLN A 198 -14.52 0.25 -2.94
N GLU A 199 -14.99 -0.98 -3.21
CA GLU A 199 -14.15 -2.06 -3.71
C GLU A 199 -13.74 -1.78 -5.17
N VAL A 200 -12.44 -1.81 -5.45
CA VAL A 200 -11.86 -1.46 -6.76
C VAL A 200 -10.76 -2.45 -7.15
N THR A 201 -10.48 -2.54 -8.45
CA THR A 201 -9.31 -3.26 -9.00
C THR A 201 -8.46 -2.37 -9.90
N SER A 202 -8.99 -1.23 -10.32
CA SER A 202 -8.27 -0.21 -11.08
C SER A 202 -8.81 1.19 -10.80
N PHE A 203 -7.95 2.20 -10.97
CA PHE A 203 -8.32 3.62 -10.88
C PHE A 203 -7.24 4.52 -11.50
N PRO A 204 -7.59 5.73 -11.96
CA PRO A 204 -6.63 6.72 -12.41
C PRO A 204 -5.92 7.40 -11.23
N ILE A 205 -4.67 7.81 -11.43
CA ILE A 205 -3.90 8.68 -10.53
C ILE A 205 -3.19 9.74 -11.36
N ASP A 206 -3.44 11.01 -11.06
CA ASP A 206 -2.81 12.12 -11.78
C ASP A 206 -1.30 12.18 -11.51
N ALA A 207 -0.60 12.97 -12.32
CA ALA A 207 0.81 13.30 -12.13
C ALA A 207 1.07 13.84 -10.72
N ASN A 208 2.15 13.38 -10.08
CA ASN A 208 2.57 13.80 -8.74
C ASN A 208 1.52 13.63 -7.63
N GLN A 209 0.47 12.82 -7.84
CA GLN A 209 -0.55 12.55 -6.83
C GLN A 209 -0.26 11.27 -6.05
N SER A 210 -0.88 11.16 -4.87
CA SER A 210 -0.87 9.96 -4.04
C SER A 210 -2.29 9.55 -3.67
N LYS A 211 -2.54 8.25 -3.62
CA LYS A 211 -3.82 7.67 -3.19
C LYS A 211 -3.59 6.62 -2.13
N THR A 212 -4.40 6.67 -1.06
CA THR A 212 -4.41 5.65 -0.01
C THR A 212 -5.37 4.52 -0.39
N ILE A 213 -4.84 3.32 -0.41
CA ILE A 213 -5.55 2.07 -0.72
C ILE A 213 -5.70 1.29 0.59
N ASN A 214 -6.92 0.89 0.91
CA ASN A 214 -7.17 -0.07 1.99
C ASN A 214 -7.13 -1.47 1.40
N ILE A 215 -6.25 -2.32 1.89
CA ILE A 215 -6.10 -3.71 1.45
C ILE A 215 -6.70 -4.60 2.53
N GLU A 216 -7.67 -5.43 2.18
CA GLU A 216 -8.29 -6.41 3.07
C GLU A 216 -7.91 -7.81 2.61
N LEU A 217 -7.14 -8.53 3.45
CA LEU A 217 -6.83 -9.93 3.26
C LEU A 217 -7.80 -10.76 4.12
N ASN A 218 -8.71 -11.47 3.45
CA ASN A 218 -9.80 -12.20 4.08
C ASN A 218 -9.52 -13.71 4.08
N PRO A 219 -9.57 -14.38 5.25
CA PRO A 219 -9.54 -15.83 5.30
C PRO A 219 -10.87 -16.40 4.75
N LEU A 220 -10.77 -17.40 3.86
CA LEU A 220 -11.91 -18.14 3.29
C LEU A 220 -12.22 -19.43 4.06
N ILE A 221 -11.24 -19.90 4.82
CA ILE A 221 -11.30 -21.09 5.67
C ILE A 221 -10.65 -20.73 7.01
N GLU A 222 -10.78 -21.61 7.99
CA GLU A 222 -10.03 -21.45 9.23
C GLU A 222 -8.52 -21.65 8.96
N ILE A 223 -7.74 -20.60 9.21
CA ILE A 223 -6.31 -20.57 8.91
C ILE A 223 -5.51 -20.99 10.15
N PRO A 224 -4.58 -21.96 10.04
CA PRO A 224 -3.69 -22.31 11.14
C PRO A 224 -2.86 -21.13 11.64
N ALA A 225 -2.33 -21.25 12.86
CA ALA A 225 -1.34 -20.30 13.35
C ALA A 225 -0.10 -20.28 12.44
N GLY A 226 0.39 -19.09 12.09
CA GLY A 226 1.55 -18.97 11.21
C GLY A 226 1.75 -17.58 10.61
N SER A 227 2.80 -17.46 9.81
CA SER A 227 3.12 -16.25 9.05
C SER A 227 2.79 -16.46 7.57
N TYR A 228 2.01 -15.56 7.01
CA TYR A 228 1.48 -15.63 5.66
C TYR A 228 1.91 -14.38 4.88
N PRO A 229 3.12 -14.39 4.27
CA PRO A 229 3.56 -13.33 3.39
C PRO A 229 2.75 -13.34 2.09
N PHE A 230 2.49 -12.15 1.55
CA PHE A 230 1.82 -11.94 0.28
C PHE A 230 2.29 -10.63 -0.35
N ILE A 231 2.10 -10.51 -1.66
CA ILE A 231 2.65 -9.39 -2.42
C ILE A 231 1.53 -8.68 -3.16
N ILE A 232 1.47 -7.35 -3.06
CA ILE A 232 0.59 -6.51 -3.86
C ILE A 232 1.38 -5.88 -4.99
N PHE A 233 0.82 -5.91 -6.20
CA PHE A 233 1.36 -5.25 -7.38
C PHE A 233 0.43 -4.15 -7.85
N ALA A 234 0.99 -2.98 -8.10
CA ALA A 234 0.32 -1.86 -8.75
C ALA A 234 0.97 -1.61 -10.11
N SER A 235 0.24 -1.87 -11.20
CA SER A 235 0.76 -1.79 -12.57
C SER A 235 0.00 -0.78 -13.42
N GLY A 236 0.71 0.03 -14.21
CA GLY A 236 0.11 0.92 -15.20
C GLY A 236 1.06 1.17 -16.37
N GLY A 237 0.59 0.97 -17.60
CA GLY A 237 1.47 0.97 -18.77
C GLY A 237 2.59 -0.06 -18.63
N ASP A 238 3.84 0.40 -18.76
CA ASP A 238 5.05 -0.42 -18.56
C ASP A 238 5.62 -0.33 -17.12
N LEU A 239 4.91 0.35 -16.21
CA LEU A 239 5.35 0.58 -14.82
C LEU A 239 4.75 -0.45 -13.87
N GLN A 240 5.51 -0.83 -12.85
CA GLN A 240 5.06 -1.70 -11.78
C GLN A 240 5.70 -1.31 -10.45
N ALA A 241 4.88 -1.19 -9.41
CA ALA A 241 5.29 -1.10 -8.02
C ALA A 241 4.89 -2.36 -7.26
N GLN A 242 5.68 -2.73 -6.26
CA GLN A 242 5.47 -3.91 -5.42
C GLN A 242 5.43 -3.50 -3.95
N LEU A 243 4.56 -4.16 -3.17
CA LEU A 243 4.52 -4.05 -1.72
C LEU A 243 4.39 -5.43 -1.08
N ASP A 244 5.38 -5.78 -0.25
CA ASP A 244 5.40 -7.02 0.52
C ASP A 244 4.67 -6.81 1.86
N LEU A 245 3.71 -7.69 2.15
CA LEU A 245 2.89 -7.65 3.35
C LEU A 245 2.88 -9.02 4.03
N VAL A 246 2.60 -9.05 5.34
CA VAL A 246 2.58 -10.27 6.13
C VAL A 246 1.37 -10.28 7.06
N ALA A 247 0.49 -11.27 6.89
CA ALA A 247 -0.52 -11.60 7.89
C ALA A 247 0.07 -12.61 8.88
N GLU A 248 0.10 -12.24 10.16
CA GLU A 248 0.55 -13.13 11.23
C GLU A 248 -0.66 -13.64 12.01
N VAL A 249 -1.00 -14.90 11.80
CA VAL A 249 -2.13 -15.56 12.44
C VAL A 249 -1.68 -16.13 13.77
N THR A 250 -2.19 -15.57 14.86
CA THR A 250 -2.03 -16.12 16.20
C THR A 250 -3.11 -17.17 16.45
N GLY A 251 -2.71 -18.40 16.73
CA GLY A 251 -3.65 -19.47 16.98
C GLY A 251 -4.44 -19.28 18.28
N GLN A 252 -5.58 -19.95 18.36
CA GLN A 252 -6.43 -20.00 19.55
C GLN A 252 -6.67 -21.46 19.93
N HIS A 253 -6.67 -21.77 21.23
CA HIS A 253 -7.06 -23.10 21.72
C HIS A 253 -8.58 -23.16 21.88
N GLU A 254 -9.16 -24.29 21.47
CA GLU A 254 -10.59 -24.57 21.68
C GLU A 254 -10.75 -26.00 22.17
N LEU A 255 -10.73 -26.17 23.49
CA LEU A 255 -10.87 -27.48 24.12
C LEU A 255 -12.33 -27.87 24.31
N SER A 256 -12.64 -29.14 24.08
CA SER A 256 -13.95 -29.75 24.33
C SER A 256 -13.78 -31.11 24.99
N ILE A 257 -14.64 -31.43 25.97
CA ILE A 257 -14.62 -32.69 26.73
C ILE A 257 -15.94 -33.42 26.49
N THR A 258 -15.88 -34.67 26.04
CA THR A 258 -17.07 -35.52 25.85
C THR A 258 -16.85 -36.90 26.46
N GLY A 259 -17.91 -37.71 26.59
CA GLY A 259 -17.73 -39.16 26.71
C GLY A 259 -17.15 -39.74 25.42
N LEU A 260 -16.52 -40.93 25.50
CA LEU A 260 -16.00 -41.63 24.32
C LEU A 260 -17.08 -41.93 23.26
N ASP A 261 -18.33 -42.11 23.70
CA ASP A 261 -19.51 -42.29 22.85
C ASP A 261 -20.18 -40.97 22.45
N GLY A 262 -19.55 -39.83 22.73
CA GLY A 262 -20.06 -38.48 22.50
C GLY A 262 -21.13 -38.03 23.51
N ARG A 263 -21.51 -38.86 24.48
CA ARG A 263 -22.54 -38.51 25.46
C ARG A 263 -21.93 -37.83 26.68
N LEU A 264 -22.65 -36.84 27.21
CA LEU A 264 -22.33 -36.19 28.49
C LEU A 264 -23.09 -36.85 29.63
N SER A 265 -23.08 -38.18 29.68
CA SER A 265 -23.80 -38.95 30.70
C SER A 265 -23.12 -40.26 31.03
N ALA A 266 -23.16 -40.65 32.31
CA ALA A 266 -22.64 -41.94 32.76
C ALA A 266 -23.52 -42.52 33.89
N LYS A 267 -23.35 -43.82 34.17
CA LYS A 267 -23.97 -44.49 35.31
C LYS A 267 -22.91 -44.78 36.36
N ALA A 268 -23.24 -44.58 37.63
CA ALA A 268 -22.36 -44.93 38.74
C ALA A 268 -23.15 -45.63 39.85
N ASN A 269 -22.45 -46.36 40.71
CA ASN A 269 -23.04 -46.98 41.89
C ASN A 269 -22.64 -46.22 43.15
N ALA A 270 -23.58 -45.99 44.06
CA ALA A 270 -23.28 -45.36 45.34
C ALA A 270 -22.21 -46.16 46.10
N GLY A 271 -21.16 -45.49 46.60
CA GLY A 271 -20.07 -46.11 47.35
C GLY A 271 -19.14 -47.01 46.54
N ARG A 272 -19.22 -46.99 45.20
CA ARG A 272 -18.31 -47.77 44.35
C ARG A 272 -17.66 -46.90 43.28
N THR A 273 -16.37 -47.13 43.11
CA THR A 273 -15.57 -46.57 42.04
C THR A 273 -16.10 -47.02 40.67
N THR A 274 -16.28 -46.06 39.76
CA THR A 274 -16.69 -46.27 38.38
C THR A 274 -15.75 -45.52 37.45
N SER A 275 -15.19 -46.20 36.46
CA SER A 275 -14.36 -45.60 35.42
C SER A 275 -15.23 -45.09 34.28
N ILE A 276 -15.05 -43.83 33.91
CA ILE A 276 -15.72 -43.13 32.81
C ILE A 276 -14.64 -42.76 31.80
N GLN A 277 -14.79 -43.20 30.55
CA GLN A 277 -13.89 -42.82 29.47
C GLN A 277 -14.33 -41.48 28.86
N LEU A 278 -13.44 -40.50 28.95
CA LEU A 278 -13.61 -39.16 28.40
C LEU A 278 -12.74 -38.98 27.16
N LEU A 279 -13.17 -38.12 26.26
CA LEU A 279 -12.44 -37.69 25.09
C LEU A 279 -12.24 -36.18 25.18
N LEU A 280 -10.99 -35.73 25.29
CA LEU A 280 -10.61 -34.33 25.21
C LEU A 280 -10.11 -34.03 23.81
N LYS A 281 -10.70 -33.04 23.15
CA LYS A 281 -10.36 -32.64 21.78
C LYS A 281 -10.00 -31.16 21.73
N ASN A 282 -8.93 -30.84 21.01
CA ASN A 282 -8.58 -29.46 20.65
C ASN A 282 -9.11 -29.15 19.24
N ALA A 283 -10.21 -28.42 19.16
CA ALA A 283 -10.79 -27.94 17.91
C ALA A 283 -10.19 -26.59 17.46
N GLY A 284 -9.25 -26.02 18.23
CA GLY A 284 -8.63 -24.75 17.91
C GLY A 284 -7.50 -24.86 16.87
N THR A 285 -6.83 -23.74 16.66
CA THR A 285 -5.72 -23.57 15.70
C THR A 285 -4.35 -23.41 16.36
N ALA A 286 -4.31 -23.31 17.70
CA ALA A 286 -3.10 -23.40 18.51
C ALA A 286 -3.08 -24.67 19.35
N SER A 287 -1.88 -25.17 19.61
CA SER A 287 -1.65 -26.26 20.55
C SER A 287 -2.07 -25.85 21.96
N ALA A 288 -2.70 -26.76 22.70
CA ALA A 288 -3.08 -26.56 24.09
C ALA A 288 -2.06 -27.26 25.00
N GLN A 289 -1.28 -26.48 25.76
CA GLN A 289 -0.20 -27.01 26.59
C GLN A 289 -0.59 -27.11 28.06
N GLY A 290 -0.05 -28.11 28.75
CA GLY A 290 -0.19 -28.29 30.20
C GLY A 290 -1.65 -28.28 30.66
N VAL A 291 -2.52 -29.03 29.99
CA VAL A 291 -3.96 -29.05 30.28
C VAL A 291 -4.21 -29.79 31.59
N GLU A 292 -4.59 -29.06 32.63
CA GLU A 292 -4.98 -29.58 33.94
C GLU A 292 -6.48 -29.93 33.96
N LEU A 293 -6.82 -31.12 34.43
CA LEU A 293 -8.20 -31.58 34.56
C LEU A 293 -8.69 -31.46 36.00
N SER A 294 -9.89 -30.93 36.17
CA SER A 294 -10.55 -30.84 37.48
C SER A 294 -12.05 -31.04 37.35
N ALA A 295 -12.76 -31.20 38.48
CA ALA A 295 -14.20 -31.27 38.46
C ALA A 295 -14.86 -30.62 39.67
N ASN A 296 -16.07 -30.10 39.45
CA ASN A 296 -16.99 -29.69 40.50
C ASN A 296 -17.98 -30.84 40.76
N LEU A 297 -17.99 -31.34 41.98
CA LEU A 297 -18.73 -32.53 42.39
C LEU A 297 -19.73 -32.24 43.52
N PRO A 298 -20.79 -33.05 43.66
CA PRO A 298 -21.62 -33.10 44.86
C PRO A 298 -20.80 -33.42 46.13
N SER A 299 -21.32 -33.01 47.29
CA SER A 299 -20.64 -33.20 48.58
C SER A 299 -20.32 -34.68 48.88
N GLY A 300 -19.08 -34.93 49.31
CA GLY A 300 -18.60 -36.26 49.70
C GLY A 300 -18.28 -37.21 48.55
N TRP A 301 -18.29 -36.73 47.31
CA TRP A 301 -17.85 -37.46 46.13
C TRP A 301 -16.39 -37.15 45.82
N THR A 302 -15.71 -38.07 45.14
CA THR A 302 -14.33 -37.88 44.67
C THR A 302 -14.20 -38.30 43.22
N ILE A 303 -13.29 -37.67 42.48
CA ILE A 303 -12.93 -38.04 41.12
C ILE A 303 -11.41 -37.89 40.96
N THR A 304 -10.79 -38.78 40.21
CA THR A 304 -9.40 -38.65 39.75
C THR A 304 -9.35 -38.83 38.23
N PHE A 305 -8.34 -38.25 37.59
CA PHE A 305 -8.13 -38.34 36.14
C PHE A 305 -6.80 -39.02 35.86
N ASP A 306 -6.77 -39.85 34.82
CA ASP A 306 -5.55 -40.47 34.30
C ASP A 306 -5.47 -40.24 32.77
N PRO A 307 -4.54 -39.40 32.29
CA PRO A 307 -3.62 -38.55 33.06
C PRO A 307 -4.32 -37.36 33.75
N GLU A 308 -3.76 -36.85 34.86
CA GLU A 308 -4.27 -35.65 35.57
C GLU A 308 -3.88 -34.34 34.85
N THR A 309 -2.69 -34.32 34.25
CA THR A 309 -2.20 -33.20 33.43
C THR A 309 -1.71 -33.73 32.09
N ILE A 310 -2.11 -33.05 31.02
CA ILE A 310 -1.75 -33.42 29.65
C ILE A 310 -0.72 -32.43 29.15
N ALA A 311 0.44 -32.93 28.72
CA ALA A 311 1.55 -32.08 28.32
C ALA A 311 1.18 -31.17 27.14
N GLU A 312 0.53 -31.74 26.12
CA GLU A 312 0.19 -31.03 24.90
C GLU A 312 -0.92 -31.74 24.12
N ILE A 313 -1.80 -30.99 23.47
CA ILE A 313 -2.75 -31.48 22.46
C ILE A 313 -2.71 -30.56 21.24
N GLN A 314 -2.26 -31.08 20.10
CA GLN A 314 -2.15 -30.30 18.86
C GLN A 314 -3.53 -29.90 18.30
N PRO A 315 -3.61 -28.85 17.46
CA PRO A 315 -4.81 -28.52 16.70
C PRO A 315 -5.39 -29.75 15.98
N GLY A 316 -6.68 -30.02 16.20
CA GLY A 316 -7.40 -31.14 15.58
C GLY A 316 -7.21 -32.51 16.25
N GLU A 317 -6.29 -32.64 17.20
CA GLU A 317 -6.05 -33.90 17.92
C GLU A 317 -7.05 -34.12 19.06
N GLN A 318 -7.15 -35.41 19.45
CA GLN A 318 -7.99 -35.87 20.54
C GLN A 318 -7.24 -36.89 21.40
N MET A 319 -7.51 -36.88 22.70
CA MET A 319 -6.90 -37.75 23.69
C MET A 319 -7.99 -38.38 24.57
N GLU A 320 -7.87 -39.69 24.79
CA GLU A 320 -8.70 -40.41 25.74
C GLU A 320 -8.15 -40.24 27.17
N ILE A 321 -9.06 -39.97 28.11
CA ILE A 321 -8.76 -39.79 29.52
C ILE A 321 -9.68 -40.70 30.33
N THR A 322 -9.12 -41.43 31.29
CA THR A 322 -9.92 -42.22 32.22
C THR A 322 -10.24 -41.38 33.47
N ALA A 323 -11.52 -41.08 33.67
CA ALA A 323 -12.00 -40.44 34.90
C ALA A 323 -12.55 -41.49 35.88
N THR A 324 -11.99 -41.56 37.07
CA THR A 324 -12.36 -42.53 38.09
C THR A 324 -13.24 -41.86 39.14
N LEU A 325 -14.55 -42.05 39.02
CA LEU A 325 -15.56 -41.42 39.86
C LEU A 325 -15.94 -42.33 41.03
N ASN A 326 -15.95 -41.80 42.25
CA ASN A 326 -16.42 -42.49 43.44
C ASN A 326 -17.53 -41.66 44.13
N PRO A 327 -18.80 -41.97 43.84
CA PRO A 327 -19.93 -41.37 44.56
C PRO A 327 -19.92 -41.76 46.04
N SER A 328 -20.37 -40.84 46.90
CA SER A 328 -20.50 -41.13 48.34
C SER A 328 -21.31 -42.40 48.60
N GLU A 329 -20.95 -43.19 49.62
CA GLU A 329 -21.75 -44.33 50.08
C GLU A 329 -23.18 -43.94 50.49
N LYS A 330 -23.38 -42.68 50.88
CA LYS A 330 -24.68 -42.11 51.27
C LYS A 330 -25.42 -41.45 50.10
N ALA A 331 -24.90 -41.57 48.87
CA ALA A 331 -25.57 -41.02 47.70
C ALA A 331 -26.93 -41.70 47.48
N ILE A 332 -27.95 -40.90 47.19
CA ILE A 332 -29.30 -41.38 46.90
C ILE A 332 -29.36 -41.75 45.41
N ALA A 333 -30.16 -42.77 45.06
CA ALA A 333 -30.40 -43.09 43.66
C ALA A 333 -31.09 -41.92 42.94
N GLY A 334 -30.53 -41.47 41.83
CA GLY A 334 -31.00 -40.29 41.10
C GLY A 334 -29.98 -39.75 40.12
N ASP A 335 -30.33 -38.66 39.44
CA ASP A 335 -29.44 -37.99 38.49
C ASP A 335 -28.73 -36.81 39.15
N TYR A 336 -27.41 -36.77 39.00
CA TYR A 336 -26.55 -35.71 39.50
C TYR A 336 -25.84 -35.03 38.34
N MET A 337 -25.57 -33.73 38.46
CA MET A 337 -24.71 -33.02 37.52
C MET A 337 -23.31 -32.88 38.13
N ILE A 338 -22.29 -33.20 37.33
CA ILE A 338 -20.90 -32.84 37.63
C ILE A 338 -20.39 -31.94 36.52
N THR A 339 -19.49 -31.01 36.84
CA THR A 339 -18.84 -30.19 35.83
C THR A 339 -17.39 -30.63 35.73
N VAL A 340 -16.97 -31.10 34.56
CA VAL A 340 -15.56 -31.41 34.28
C VAL A 340 -14.93 -30.20 33.59
N ASN A 341 -13.75 -29.81 34.05
CA ASN A 341 -13.02 -28.64 33.58
C ASN A 341 -11.68 -29.06 32.99
N ALA A 342 -11.32 -28.48 31.84
CA ALA A 342 -9.99 -28.55 31.25
C ALA A 342 -9.39 -27.15 31.21
N ARG A 343 -8.21 -26.98 31.82
CA ARG A 343 -7.52 -25.70 31.92
C ARG A 343 -6.12 -25.80 31.30
N PRO A 344 -5.90 -25.23 30.10
CA PRO A 344 -4.55 -25.09 29.55
C PRO A 344 -3.75 -24.00 30.30
N VAL A 345 -2.42 -24.07 30.23
CA VAL A 345 -1.51 -23.13 30.92
C VAL A 345 -1.66 -21.69 30.45
N ASP A 346 -1.94 -21.51 29.16
CA ASP A 346 -1.98 -20.23 28.44
C ASP A 346 -3.39 -19.87 27.97
N GLY A 347 -4.41 -20.35 28.69
CA GLY A 347 -5.78 -20.23 28.21
C GLY A 347 -6.89 -20.19 29.25
N LEU A 348 -8.10 -20.10 28.71
CA LEU A 348 -9.33 -20.10 29.49
C LEU A 348 -9.77 -21.52 29.77
N THR A 349 -10.27 -21.75 30.97
CA THR A 349 -10.90 -23.02 31.35
C THR A 349 -12.11 -23.30 30.47
N LYS A 350 -12.19 -24.51 29.93
CA LYS A 350 -13.37 -25.05 29.24
C LYS A 350 -14.03 -26.09 30.12
N SER A 351 -15.36 -26.05 30.16
CA SER A 351 -16.15 -26.88 31.07
C SER A 351 -17.21 -27.67 30.32
N SER A 352 -17.55 -28.84 30.82
CA SER A 352 -18.64 -29.67 30.29
C SER A 352 -19.42 -30.30 31.43
N GLU A 353 -20.74 -30.24 31.35
CA GLU A 353 -21.65 -30.77 32.36
C GLU A 353 -22.03 -32.22 32.03
N PHE A 354 -21.71 -33.14 32.94
CA PHE A 354 -22.03 -34.56 32.80
C PHE A 354 -23.15 -34.95 33.76
N ARG A 355 -24.17 -35.64 33.22
CA ARG A 355 -25.24 -36.24 34.00
C ARG A 355 -24.84 -37.63 34.48
N ILE A 356 -24.74 -37.81 35.79
CA ILE A 356 -24.42 -39.09 36.42
C ILE A 356 -25.69 -39.69 37.04
N THR A 357 -26.16 -40.80 36.47
CA THR A 357 -27.24 -41.58 37.07
C THR A 357 -26.68 -42.53 38.11
N VAL A 358 -26.97 -42.25 39.38
CA VAL A 358 -26.55 -43.07 40.52
C VAL A 358 -27.58 -44.15 40.79
N THR A 359 -27.11 -45.38 40.94
CA THR A 359 -27.90 -46.53 41.35
C THR A 359 -27.35 -47.11 42.66
N THR A 360 -28.23 -47.71 43.46
CA THR A 360 -27.83 -48.44 44.68
C THR A 360 -27.73 -49.92 44.35
N SER A 361 -26.77 -50.61 44.98
CA SER A 361 -26.57 -52.03 44.76
C SER A 361 -27.79 -52.83 45.25
N THR A 362 -28.43 -53.59 44.36
CA THR A 362 -29.55 -54.49 44.69
C THR A 362 -29.13 -55.75 45.45
N LEU A 363 -27.83 -55.97 45.67
CA LEU A 363 -27.31 -57.15 46.37
C LEU A 363 -27.86 -57.25 47.81
N TRP A 364 -28.00 -56.12 48.51
CA TRP A 364 -28.60 -56.11 49.86
C TRP A 364 -30.10 -56.43 49.84
N GLY A 365 -30.81 -55.99 48.79
CA GLY A 365 -32.21 -56.36 48.58
C GLY A 365 -32.36 -57.88 48.37
N ILE A 366 -31.49 -58.49 47.57
CA ILE A 366 -31.48 -59.93 47.33
C ILE A 366 -31.08 -60.70 48.60
N ALA A 367 -30.07 -60.24 49.34
CA ALA A 367 -29.70 -60.84 50.62
C ALA A 367 -30.85 -60.79 51.64
N GLY A 368 -31.59 -59.67 51.69
CA GLY A 368 -32.78 -59.52 52.52
C GLY A 368 -33.90 -60.49 52.11
N ILE A 369 -34.19 -60.62 50.82
CA ILE A 369 -35.17 -61.60 50.30
C ILE A 369 -34.74 -63.03 50.62
N GLY A 370 -33.45 -63.35 50.44
CA GLY A 370 -32.89 -64.66 50.77
C GLY A 370 -33.04 -64.98 52.26
N LEU A 371 -32.79 -64.02 53.15
CA LEU A 371 -32.98 -64.18 54.59
C LEU A 371 -34.45 -64.41 54.95
N ILE A 372 -35.37 -63.66 54.31
CA ILE A 372 -36.82 -63.87 54.48
C ILE A 372 -37.22 -65.27 54.00
N ALA A 373 -36.73 -65.72 52.84
CA ALA A 373 -37.02 -67.05 52.32
C ALA A 373 -36.53 -68.17 53.26
N VAL A 374 -35.32 -68.03 53.81
CA VAL A 374 -34.79 -68.96 54.82
C VAL A 374 -35.67 -68.97 56.07
N ALA A 375 -36.07 -67.80 56.57
CA ALA A 375 -36.98 -67.70 57.72
C ALA A 375 -38.32 -68.39 57.46
N VAL A 376 -38.92 -68.19 56.28
CA VAL A 376 -40.17 -68.84 55.87
C VAL A 376 -40.02 -70.37 55.81
N ILE A 377 -38.91 -70.88 55.25
CA ILE A 377 -38.62 -72.31 55.21
C ILE A 377 -38.50 -72.91 56.62
N VAL A 378 -37.80 -72.22 57.54
CA VAL A 378 -37.66 -72.67 58.94
C VAL A 378 -39.02 -72.75 59.62
N VAL A 379 -39.88 -71.74 59.45
CA VAL A 379 -41.24 -71.74 60.01
C VAL A 379 -42.09 -72.86 59.40
N ALA A 380 -42.05 -73.05 58.07
CA ALA A 380 -42.79 -74.11 57.39
C ALA A 380 -42.37 -75.51 57.87
N MET A 381 -41.06 -75.74 58.06
CA MET A 381 -40.55 -77.00 58.63
C MET A 381 -41.01 -77.19 60.08
N ALA A 382 -41.00 -76.15 60.90
CA ALA A 382 -41.47 -76.22 62.28
C ALA A 382 -42.97 -76.55 62.34
N VAL A 383 -43.82 -75.89 61.55
CA VAL A 383 -45.26 -76.18 61.46
C VAL A 383 -45.51 -77.58 60.92
N GLY A 384 -44.78 -78.02 59.88
CA GLY A 384 -44.88 -79.38 59.35
C GLY A 384 -44.48 -80.48 60.35
N ARG A 385 -43.51 -80.20 61.23
CA ARG A 385 -43.03 -81.13 62.26
C ARG A 385 -43.91 -81.15 63.53
N PHE A 386 -44.44 -79.99 63.94
CA PHE A 386 -45.12 -79.83 65.23
C PHE A 386 -46.64 -79.53 65.14
N GLY A 387 -47.16 -79.21 63.96
CA GLY A 387 -48.57 -78.85 63.74
C GLY A 387 -49.53 -80.01 63.48
N ARG A 388 -49.06 -81.27 63.53
CA ARG A 388 -49.91 -82.46 63.44
C ARG A 388 -50.17 -83.04 64.83
N ARG A 389 -50.96 -82.32 65.63
CA ARG A 389 -51.63 -82.81 66.85
C ARG A 389 -53.00 -82.18 66.96
#